data_AF-A0A956UEM0-F1
#
_entry.id   AF-A0A956UEM0-F1
#
_cell.length_a   1.000
_cell.length_b   1.000
_cell.length_c   1.000
_cell.angle_alpha   90.00
_cell.angle_beta   90.00
_cell.angle_gamma   90.00
#
_symmetry.space_group_name_H-M   'P 1'
#
loop_
_entity.id
_entity.type
_entity.pdbx_description
1 polymer ?
#
loop_
_entity_poly.entity_id
_entity_poly.type
_entity_poly.pdbx_seq_one_letter_code
_entity_poly.pdbx_strand_id
1 'polypeptide(L)'
;VETAEIHLATGFQNIIMDHESFPGSLIDEMKAYADAELADERKDGETDIQFFYKTRKKAWGPFKRQVWDLPEATRADLAGALEAKFVFLINQLQAQNTRDSVLKHVIQKPVEIEPPVLGAAAR
;
A
#
# COMPACT_ATOMS: atom_id res chain seq x y z
N VAL A 1 -18.06 17.61 2.15
CA VAL A 1 -16.68 17.92 1.71
C VAL A 1 -16.50 17.28 0.36
N GLU A 2 -16.50 18.08 -0.71
CA GLU A 2 -16.27 17.62 -2.09
C GLU A 2 -14.76 17.68 -2.33
N THR A 3 -14.13 16.51 -2.40
CA THR A 3 -12.68 16.40 -2.51
C THR A 3 -12.32 16.14 -3.97
N ALA A 4 -11.63 17.08 -4.61
CA ALA A 4 -11.19 16.96 -6.01
C ALA A 4 -10.07 15.92 -6.20
N GLU A 5 -9.31 15.60 -5.15
CA GLU A 5 -8.21 14.63 -5.17
C GLU A 5 -8.07 13.92 -3.83
N ILE A 6 -7.98 12.59 -3.86
CA ILE A 6 -7.68 11.79 -2.67
C ILE A 6 -6.34 11.09 -2.80
N HIS A 7 -5.49 11.18 -1.77
CA HIS A 7 -4.27 10.39 -1.67
C HIS A 7 -4.60 8.93 -1.37
N LEU A 8 -4.85 8.17 -2.42
CA LEU A 8 -5.36 6.81 -2.33
C LEU A 8 -4.36 5.84 -1.70
N ALA A 9 -3.06 6.11 -1.88
CA ALA A 9 -1.98 5.29 -1.32
C ALA A 9 -2.08 5.17 0.21
N THR A 10 -2.36 6.28 0.91
CA THR A 10 -2.54 6.26 2.38
C THR A 10 -3.78 5.45 2.77
N GLY A 11 -4.88 5.60 2.01
CA GLY A 11 -6.11 4.84 2.26
C GLY A 11 -5.91 3.32 2.14
N PHE A 12 -5.15 2.87 1.15
CA PHE A 12 -4.82 1.44 1.01
C PHE A 12 -3.86 0.93 2.08
N GLN A 13 -2.89 1.75 2.51
CA GLN A 13 -2.03 1.39 3.66
C GLN A 13 -2.85 1.26 4.95
N ASN A 14 -3.87 2.10 5.13
CA ASN A 14 -4.80 1.99 6.25
C ASN A 14 -5.54 0.65 6.25
N ILE A 15 -6.11 0.27 5.10
CA ILE A 15 -6.80 -1.02 4.94
C ILE A 15 -5.89 -2.18 5.37
N ILE A 16 -4.60 -2.16 5.03
CA ILE A 16 -3.69 -3.26 5.36
C ILE A 16 -3.37 -3.29 6.86
N MET A 17 -2.83 -2.21 7.44
CA MET A 17 -2.32 -2.30 8.84
C MET A 17 -3.45 -2.24 9.88
N ASP A 18 -4.66 -1.86 9.49
CA ASP A 18 -5.83 -1.84 10.37
C ASP A 18 -6.68 -3.12 10.21
N HIS A 19 -6.30 -4.04 9.30
CA HIS A 19 -6.99 -5.30 9.07
C HIS A 19 -6.75 -6.29 10.22
N GLU A 20 -7.78 -7.05 10.62
CA GLU A 20 -7.69 -8.04 11.70
C GLU A 20 -6.66 -9.15 11.43
N SER A 21 -6.54 -9.60 10.17
CA SER A 21 -5.53 -10.58 9.76
C SER A 21 -4.10 -10.04 9.75
N PHE A 22 -3.88 -8.72 9.83
CA PHE A 22 -2.53 -8.17 9.88
C PHE A 22 -1.93 -8.43 11.28
N PRO A 23 -0.73 -9.02 11.40
CA PRO A 23 -0.22 -9.44 12.70
C PRO A 23 -0.04 -8.26 13.67
N GLY A 24 -0.78 -8.28 14.78
CA GLY A 24 -0.66 -7.24 15.81
C GLY A 24 0.75 -7.11 16.38
N SER A 25 1.47 -8.22 16.50
CA SER A 25 2.89 -8.21 16.92
C SER A 25 3.78 -7.40 15.96
N LEU A 26 3.52 -7.50 14.66
CA LEU A 26 4.26 -6.73 13.65
C LEU A 26 3.91 -5.24 13.72
N ILE A 27 2.66 -4.89 14.03
CA ILE A 27 2.26 -3.50 14.30
C ILE A 27 3.01 -2.95 15.51
N ASP A 28 3.14 -3.73 16.57
CA ASP A 28 3.82 -3.28 17.78
C ASP A 28 5.33 -3.10 17.55
N GLU A 29 5.97 -3.96 16.75
CA GLU A 29 7.35 -3.74 16.28
C GLU A 29 7.47 -2.45 15.45
N MET A 30 6.50 -2.19 14.56
CA MET A 30 6.50 -0.95 13.76
C MET A 30 6.30 0.31 14.61
N LYS A 31 5.49 0.24 15.68
CA LYS A 31 5.35 1.35 16.65
C LYS A 31 6.65 1.60 17.38
N ALA A 32 7.29 0.55 17.88
CA ALA A 32 8.58 0.65 18.56
C ALA A 32 9.67 1.24 17.64
N TYR A 33 9.68 0.84 16.37
CA TYR A 33 10.55 1.46 15.37
C TYR A 33 10.26 2.96 15.20
N ALA A 34 8.98 3.35 15.11
CA ALA A 34 8.63 4.76 14.97
C ALA A 34 9.04 5.59 16.18
N ASP A 35 8.85 5.07 17.39
CA ASP A 35 9.25 5.75 18.63
C ASP A 35 10.76 5.89 18.79
N ALA A 36 11.55 4.99 18.21
CA ALA A 36 13.01 5.04 18.26
C ALA A 36 13.62 5.87 17.11
N GLU A 37 13.25 5.55 15.87
CA GLU A 37 13.93 6.04 14.67
C GLU A 37 13.30 7.31 14.08
N LEU A 38 12.07 7.64 14.47
CA LEU A 38 11.32 8.79 13.96
C LEU A 38 10.93 9.78 15.07
N ALA A 39 11.57 9.66 16.25
CA ALA A 39 11.26 10.43 17.45
C ALA A 39 11.36 11.94 17.24
N ASP A 40 12.25 12.37 16.34
CA ASP A 40 12.45 13.76 15.95
C ASP A 40 11.23 14.38 15.23
N GLU A 41 10.35 13.56 14.68
CA GLU A 41 9.11 14.01 14.04
C GLU A 41 7.96 14.22 15.04
N ARG A 42 8.13 13.80 16.30
CA ARG A 42 7.08 13.90 17.32
C ARG A 42 6.85 15.35 17.71
N LYS A 43 5.57 15.75 17.78
CA LYS A 43 5.18 17.11 18.17
C LYS A 43 4.77 17.17 19.64
N ASP A 44 4.98 18.32 20.26
CA ASP A 44 4.48 18.58 21.62
C ASP A 44 2.97 18.34 21.72
N GLY A 45 2.57 17.51 22.68
CA GLY A 45 1.18 17.14 22.91
C GLY A 45 0.60 16.10 21.94
N GLU A 46 1.40 15.55 21.01
CA GLU A 46 0.97 14.48 20.10
C GLU A 46 0.90 13.14 20.85
N THR A 47 -0.26 12.47 20.77
CA THR A 47 -0.43 11.14 21.39
C THR A 47 0.31 10.07 20.59
N ASP A 48 0.61 8.92 21.21
CA ASP A 48 1.30 7.81 20.54
C ASP A 48 0.52 7.29 19.32
N ILE A 49 -0.80 7.27 19.41
CA ILE A 49 -1.67 6.86 18.30
C ILE A 49 -1.56 7.86 17.14
N GLN A 50 -1.60 9.17 17.42
CA GLN A 50 -1.45 10.20 16.39
C GLN A 50 -0.06 10.15 15.76
N PHE A 51 0.97 10.03 16.59
CA PHE A 51 2.36 9.95 16.16
C PHE A 51 2.58 8.74 15.25
N PHE A 52 2.16 7.55 15.67
CA PHE A 52 2.28 6.34 14.84
C PHE A 52 1.44 6.44 13.57
N TYR A 53 0.19 6.94 13.65
CA TYR A 53 -0.65 7.10 12.46
C TYR A 53 -0.01 8.02 11.40
N LYS A 54 0.69 9.08 11.84
CA LYS A 54 1.43 10.00 10.96
C LYS A 54 2.68 9.34 10.35
N THR A 55 3.40 8.55 11.12
CA THR A 55 4.73 8.01 10.75
C THR A 55 4.69 6.62 10.11
N ARG A 56 3.62 5.83 10.30
CA ARG A 56 3.47 4.43 9.84
C ARG A 56 3.82 4.19 8.37
N LYS A 57 3.61 5.18 7.49
CA LYS A 57 4.01 5.11 6.07
C LYS A 57 5.51 4.88 5.86
N LYS A 58 6.34 5.26 6.85
CA LYS A 58 7.80 5.05 6.84
C LYS A 58 8.20 3.66 7.35
N ALA A 59 7.30 2.93 8.01
CA ALA A 59 7.56 1.58 8.51
C ALA A 59 7.61 0.51 7.40
N TRP A 60 6.99 0.75 6.24
CA TRP A 60 6.97 -0.23 5.13
C TRP A 60 8.35 -0.58 4.59
N GLY A 61 9.31 0.35 4.61
CA GLY A 61 10.68 0.11 4.14
C GLY A 61 11.43 -0.87 5.06
N PRO A 62 11.64 -0.51 6.34
CA PRO A 62 12.32 -1.36 7.32
C PRO A 62 11.69 -2.73 7.51
N PHE A 63 10.37 -2.84 7.40
CA PHE A 63 9.63 -4.09 7.61
C PHE A 63 9.20 -4.78 6.31
N LYS A 64 9.76 -4.38 5.17
CA LYS A 64 9.36 -4.90 3.86
C LYS A 64 9.39 -6.43 3.80
N ARG A 65 10.44 -7.05 4.35
CA ARG A 65 10.61 -8.50 4.32
C ARG A 65 9.54 -9.20 5.16
N GLN A 66 9.30 -8.74 6.38
CA GLN A 66 8.30 -9.28 7.29
C GLN A 66 6.89 -9.20 6.70
N VAL A 67 6.56 -8.09 6.03
CA VAL A 67 5.29 -7.91 5.33
C VAL A 67 5.19 -8.83 4.10
N TRP A 68 6.28 -8.98 3.34
CA TRP A 68 6.30 -9.83 2.14
C TRP A 68 6.17 -11.32 2.47
N ASP A 69 6.80 -11.73 3.57
CA ASP A 69 6.85 -13.11 4.06
C ASP A 69 5.62 -13.50 4.90
N LEU A 70 4.61 -12.63 5.03
CA LEU A 70 3.36 -12.96 5.72
C LEU A 70 2.77 -14.27 5.19
N PRO A 71 2.14 -15.10 6.04
CA PRO A 71 1.52 -16.34 5.61
C PRO A 71 0.55 -16.14 4.44
N GLU A 72 0.46 -17.12 3.55
CA GLU A 72 -0.39 -17.03 2.37
C GLU A 72 -1.85 -16.71 2.71
N ALA A 73 -2.41 -17.35 3.75
CA ALA A 73 -3.76 -17.08 4.23
C ALA A 73 -3.93 -15.60 4.63
N THR A 74 -3.00 -15.05 5.41
CA THR A 74 -3.00 -13.62 5.76
C THR A 74 -2.94 -12.73 4.53
N ARG A 75 -2.06 -13.04 3.57
CA ARG A 75 -1.96 -12.25 2.33
C ARG A 75 -3.24 -12.33 1.50
N ALA A 76 -3.91 -13.48 1.46
CA ALA A 76 -5.16 -13.66 0.75
C ALA A 76 -6.28 -12.80 1.35
N ASP A 77 -6.43 -12.77 2.67
CA ASP A 77 -7.41 -11.92 3.36
C ASP A 77 -7.17 -10.43 3.06
N LEU A 78 -5.91 -9.99 3.20
CA LEU A 78 -5.50 -8.61 2.91
C LEU A 78 -5.76 -8.26 1.44
N ALA A 79 -5.44 -9.16 0.51
CA ALA A 79 -5.70 -8.96 -0.92
C ALA A 79 -7.19 -8.83 -1.21
N GLY A 80 -8.05 -9.63 -0.56
CA GLY A 80 -9.51 -9.51 -0.68
C GLY A 80 -10.03 -8.15 -0.23
N ALA A 81 -9.56 -7.64 0.92
CA ALA A 81 -9.95 -6.31 1.41
C ALA A 81 -9.48 -5.18 0.46
N LEU A 82 -8.26 -5.29 -0.07
CA LEU A 82 -7.72 -4.35 -1.06
C LEU A 82 -8.53 -4.39 -2.37
N GLU A 83 -8.81 -5.58 -2.88
CA GLU A 83 -9.59 -5.80 -4.10
C GLU A 83 -10.99 -5.21 -3.95
N ALA A 84 -11.68 -5.49 -2.85
CA ALA A 84 -13.01 -4.94 -2.59
C ALA A 84 -13.03 -3.41 -2.64
N LYS A 85 -12.02 -2.75 -2.04
CA LYS A 85 -11.90 -1.29 -2.12
C LYS A 85 -11.59 -0.81 -3.53
N PHE A 86 -10.70 -1.49 -4.24
CA PHE A 86 -10.33 -1.13 -5.61
C PHE A 86 -11.53 -1.23 -6.55
N VAL A 87 -12.25 -2.36 -6.53
CA VAL A 87 -13.47 -2.58 -7.31
C VAL A 87 -14.51 -1.52 -7.00
N PHE A 88 -14.73 -1.21 -5.72
CA PHE A 88 -15.63 -0.12 -5.31
C PHE A 88 -15.27 1.20 -6.00
N LEU A 89 -14.00 1.61 -5.94
CA LEU A 89 -13.55 2.90 -6.50
C LEU A 89 -13.67 2.95 -8.02
N ILE A 90 -13.26 1.90 -8.73
CA ILE A 90 -13.36 1.81 -10.19
C ILE A 90 -14.82 1.88 -10.64
N ASN A 91 -15.73 1.23 -9.91
CA ASN A 91 -17.16 1.31 -10.18
C ASN A 91 -17.72 2.71 -9.96
N GLN A 92 -17.29 3.41 -8.90
CA GLN A 92 -17.69 4.81 -8.65
C GLN A 92 -17.20 5.75 -9.76
N LEU A 93 -16.04 5.47 -10.35
CA LEU A 93 -15.49 6.24 -11.48
C LEU A 93 -16.13 5.90 -12.84
N GLN A 94 -17.09 4.96 -12.87
CA GLN A 94 -17.70 4.45 -14.10
C GLN A 94 -16.68 3.97 -15.14
N ALA A 95 -15.54 3.45 -14.68
CA ALA A 95 -14.43 3.05 -15.55
C ALA A 95 -14.58 1.60 -16.11
N GLN A 96 -15.70 0.94 -15.84
CA GLN A 96 -16.06 -0.36 -16.42
C GLN A 96 -16.31 -0.27 -17.92
N ASN A 97 -16.02 -1.37 -18.63
CA ASN A 97 -16.30 -1.53 -20.06
C ASN A 97 -15.68 -0.46 -20.98
N THR A 98 -14.57 0.16 -20.56
CA THR A 98 -13.88 1.23 -21.30
C THR A 98 -12.97 0.72 -22.42
N ARG A 99 -12.80 -0.60 -22.57
CA ARG A 99 -11.86 -1.23 -23.52
C ARG A 99 -12.00 -0.71 -24.95
N ASP A 100 -13.21 -0.70 -25.49
CA ASP A 100 -13.44 -0.29 -26.89
C ASP A 100 -13.17 1.21 -27.10
N SER A 101 -13.49 2.02 -26.10
CA SER A 101 -13.15 3.46 -26.10
C SER A 101 -11.64 3.67 -26.08
N VAL A 102 -10.92 2.90 -25.25
CA VAL A 102 -9.45 2.93 -25.20
C VAL A 102 -8.86 2.52 -26.54
N LEU A 103 -9.29 1.39 -27.12
CA LEU A 103 -8.78 0.93 -28.42
C LEU A 103 -9.04 1.90 -29.57
N LYS A 104 -10.16 2.63 -29.52
CA LYS A 104 -10.50 3.63 -30.53
C LYS A 104 -9.62 4.88 -30.46
N HIS A 105 -9.21 5.30 -29.26
CA HIS A 105 -8.59 6.63 -29.05
C HIS A 105 -7.12 6.57 -28.62
N VAL A 106 -6.65 5.44 -28.08
CA VAL A 106 -5.27 5.27 -27.61
C VAL A 106 -4.46 4.55 -28.67
N ILE A 107 -3.57 5.29 -29.34
CA ILE A 107 -2.59 4.72 -30.27
C ILE A 107 -1.38 4.25 -29.45
N GLN A 108 -1.27 2.94 -29.22
CA GLN A 108 -0.09 2.37 -28.56
C GLN A 108 1.09 2.39 -29.53
N LYS A 109 2.13 3.16 -29.20
CA LYS A 109 3.42 3.01 -29.88
C LYS A 109 4.02 1.66 -29.47
N PRO A 110 4.52 0.84 -30.42
CA PRO A 110 5.30 -0.33 -30.06
C PRO A 110 6.46 0.11 -29.17
N VAL A 111 6.53 -0.46 -27.97
CA VAL A 111 7.68 -0.31 -27.09
C VAL A 111 8.52 -1.57 -27.29
N GLU A 112 9.76 -1.40 -27.73
CA GLU A 112 10.72 -2.50 -27.69
C GLU A 112 11.00 -2.83 -26.22
N ILE A 113 10.56 -4.01 -25.79
CA ILE A 113 10.81 -4.48 -24.43
C ILE A 113 12.14 -5.20 -24.46
N GLU A 114 13.19 -4.56 -23.97
CA GLU A 114 14.42 -5.29 -23.64
C GLU A 114 14.11 -6.20 -22.43
N PRO A 115 14.28 -7.53 -22.57
CA PRO A 115 14.09 -8.43 -21.45
C PRO A 115 15.04 -8.04 -20.30
N PRO A 116 14.58 -8.06 -19.04
CA PRO A 116 15.44 -7.73 -17.91
C PRO A 116 16.65 -8.66 -17.91
N VAL A 117 17.85 -8.08 -17.79
CA VAL A 117 19.08 -8.86 -17.61
C VAL A 117 18.96 -9.58 -16.28
N LEU A 118 18.70 -10.89 -16.32
CA LEU A 118 18.78 -11.74 -15.15
C LEU A 118 20.25 -11.76 -14.71
N GLY A 119 20.59 -10.92 -13.74
CA GLY A 119 21.88 -10.99 -13.07
C GLY A 119 22.08 -12.41 -12.55
N ALA A 120 23.20 -13.03 -12.92
CA ALA A 120 23.55 -14.37 -12.48
C ALA A 120 23.37 -14.45 -10.95
N ALA A 121 22.54 -15.38 -10.50
CA ALA A 121 22.35 -15.67 -9.08
C ALA A 121 23.75 -15.88 -8.46
N ALA A 122 24.12 -15.01 -7.53
CA ALA A 122 25.29 -15.23 -6.69
C ALA A 122 25.09 -16.54 -5.94
N ARG A 123 26.03 -17.46 -6.12
CA ARG A 123 26.10 -18.78 -5.47
C ARG A 123 26.21 -18.66 -3.96
#